data_AF-A0A2D8A5I7-F1
#
_entry.id   AF-A0A2D8A5I7-F1
#
_cell.length_a   1.000
_cell.length_b   1.000
_cell.length_c   1.000
_cell.angle_alpha   90.00
_cell.angle_beta   90.00
_cell.angle_gamma   90.00
#
_symmetry.space_group_name_H-M   'P 1'
#
loop_
_entity.id
_entity.type
_entity.pdbx_description
1 polymer ?
#
loop_
_entity_poly.entity_id
_entity_poly.type
_entity_poly.pdbx_seq_one_letter_code
_entity_poly.pdbx_strand_id
1 'polypeptide(L)'
;MADRIPRRQAPEFRDSDEGMISSILDDGFLRVALDDANQYGPHAMILLLGIVSIMTGLVLFLGMIDPKLSAGATILLIILIALEVRFKVIRGMFYSAE
;
A
#
# COMPACT_ATOMS: atom_id res chain seq x y z
N MET A 1 -15.35 31.45 -23.16
CA MET A 1 -14.93 31.44 -21.74
C MET A 1 -15.09 30.02 -21.24
N ALA A 2 -13.98 29.45 -20.77
CA ALA A 2 -13.79 28.04 -20.56
C ALA A 2 -14.79 27.44 -19.59
N ASP A 3 -15.31 26.27 -19.95
CA ASP A 3 -16.13 25.42 -19.11
C ASP A 3 -15.30 25.00 -17.89
N ARG A 4 -15.52 25.68 -16.75
CA ARG A 4 -14.77 25.45 -15.53
C ARG A 4 -15.43 24.28 -14.81
N ILE A 5 -14.71 23.17 -14.71
CA ILE A 5 -15.15 22.02 -13.92
C ILE A 5 -15.51 22.54 -12.51
N PRO A 6 -16.75 22.30 -12.02
CA PRO A 6 -17.15 22.73 -10.69
C PRO A 6 -16.26 22.05 -9.65
N ARG A 7 -15.72 22.82 -8.70
CA ARG A 7 -14.90 22.25 -7.63
C ARG A 7 -15.79 21.39 -6.73
N ARG A 8 -15.42 20.13 -6.53
CA ARG A 8 -15.99 19.29 -5.47
C ARG A 8 -15.59 19.88 -4.11
N GLN A 9 -16.47 19.79 -3.12
CA GLN A 9 -16.10 20.09 -1.73
C GLN A 9 -15.00 19.11 -1.28
N ALA A 10 -14.06 19.60 -0.46
CA ALA A 10 -13.01 18.76 0.09
C ALA A 10 -13.66 17.65 0.95
N PRO A 11 -13.11 16.42 0.93
CA PRO A 11 -13.51 15.39 1.88
C PRO A 11 -13.33 15.88 3.32
N GLU A 12 -14.18 15.41 4.24
CA GLU A 12 -14.00 15.68 5.66
C GLU A 12 -12.82 14.86 6.18
N PHE A 13 -11.91 15.51 6.91
CA PHE A 13 -10.83 14.88 7.66
C PHE A 13 -10.90 15.35 9.11
N ARG A 14 -10.38 14.55 10.04
CA ARG A 14 -10.32 14.95 11.45
C ARG A 14 -9.16 15.92 11.65
N ASP A 15 -9.46 17.12 12.14
CA ASP A 15 -8.44 18.01 12.69
C ASP A 15 -8.10 17.58 14.11
N SER A 16 -6.80 17.55 14.41
CA SER A 16 -6.30 17.22 15.73
C SER A 16 -5.38 18.33 16.23
N ASP A 17 -5.60 18.78 17.46
CA ASP A 17 -4.70 19.74 18.13
C ASP A 17 -3.44 19.05 18.71
N GLU A 18 -3.38 17.73 18.65
CA GLU A 18 -2.25 16.93 19.11
C GLU A 18 -1.08 16.91 18.12
N GLY A 19 0.11 16.56 18.62
CA GLY A 19 1.30 16.43 17.78
C GLY A 19 1.16 15.32 16.72
N MET A 20 1.85 15.51 15.59
CA MET A 20 1.81 14.64 14.40
C MET A 20 1.88 13.13 14.71
N ILE A 21 2.84 12.71 15.54
CA ILE A 21 3.02 11.28 15.86
C ILE A 21 1.83 10.73 16.66
N SER A 22 1.31 11.49 17.63
CA SER A 22 0.16 11.09 18.47
C SER A 22 -1.08 10.90 17.59
N SER A 23 -1.37 11.90 16.76
CA SER A 23 -2.54 11.89 15.88
C SER A 23 -2.51 10.77 14.83
N ILE A 24 -1.34 10.45 14.27
CA ILE A 24 -1.16 9.32 13.35
C ILE A 24 -1.40 7.97 14.04
N LEU A 25 -0.93 7.81 15.28
CA LEU A 25 -1.08 6.55 16.03
C LEU A 25 -2.52 6.33 16.48
N ASP A 26 -3.20 7.38 16.95
CA ASP A 26 -4.57 7.30 17.47
C ASP A 26 -5.60 6.99 16.38
N ASP A 27 -5.47 7.62 15.21
CA ASP A 27 -6.36 7.33 14.07
C ASP A 27 -5.95 6.08 13.28
N GLY A 28 -4.77 5.54 13.58
CA GLY A 28 -4.19 4.38 12.93
C GLY A 28 -3.36 4.74 11.70
N PHE A 29 -2.08 4.36 11.75
CA PHE A 29 -1.07 4.69 10.73
C PHE A 29 -1.51 4.44 9.28
N LEU A 30 -2.08 3.25 8.98
CA LEU A 30 -2.52 2.91 7.63
C LEU A 30 -3.77 3.69 7.20
N ARG A 31 -4.70 3.95 8.11
CA ARG A 31 -5.93 4.70 7.84
C ARG A 31 -5.61 6.16 7.53
N VAL A 32 -4.67 6.73 8.28
CA VAL A 32 -4.16 8.08 8.02
C VAL A 32 -3.37 8.14 6.72
N ALA A 33 -2.51 7.16 6.43
CA ALA A 33 -1.68 7.15 5.23
C ALA A 33 -2.46 6.92 3.92
N LEU A 34 -3.51 6.10 3.93
CA LEU A 34 -4.24 5.69 2.72
C LEU A 34 -5.57 6.43 2.54
N ASP A 35 -6.32 6.64 3.63
CA ASP A 35 -7.66 7.23 3.58
C ASP A 35 -7.67 8.71 4.00
N ASP A 36 -6.51 9.31 4.27
CA ASP A 36 -6.35 10.71 4.71
C ASP A 36 -7.24 11.04 5.92
N ALA A 37 -7.31 10.10 6.87
CA ALA A 37 -8.25 10.18 8.01
C ALA A 37 -8.03 11.41 8.92
N ASN A 38 -6.86 12.05 8.85
CA ASN A 38 -6.54 13.30 9.53
C ASN A 38 -5.58 14.17 8.70
N GLN A 39 -5.32 15.40 9.16
CA GLN A 39 -4.44 16.38 8.51
C GLN A 39 -3.00 15.91 8.24
N TYR A 40 -2.54 14.84 8.89
CA TYR A 40 -1.19 14.30 8.76
C TYR A 40 -1.07 13.18 7.71
N GLY A 41 -2.10 12.94 6.90
CA GLY A 41 -2.05 11.95 5.81
C GLY A 41 -0.81 12.05 4.92
N PRO A 42 -0.39 13.23 4.42
CA PRO A 42 0.83 13.36 3.62
C PRO A 42 2.10 12.91 4.35
N HIS A 43 2.18 13.14 5.67
CA HIS A 43 3.32 12.74 6.47
C HIS A 43 3.32 11.22 6.71
N ALA A 44 2.14 10.65 7.01
CA ALA A 44 1.97 9.21 7.15
C ALA A 44 2.26 8.47 5.83
N MET A 45 1.88 9.05 4.69
CA MET A 45 2.17 8.53 3.34
C MET A 45 3.68 8.46 3.08
N ILE A 46 4.44 9.51 3.42
CA ILE A 46 5.90 9.51 3.25
C ILE A 46 6.56 8.44 4.12
N LEU A 47 6.11 8.29 5.37
CA LEU A 47 6.59 7.24 6.26
C LEU A 47 6.29 5.84 5.70
N LEU A 48 5.06 5.63 5.17
CA LEU A 48 4.66 4.38 4.55
C LEU A 48 5.53 4.06 3.33
N LEU A 49 5.77 5.05 2.47
CA LEU A 49 6.66 4.92 1.30
C LEU A 49 8.08 4.54 1.73
N GLY A 50 8.62 5.15 2.79
CA GLY A 50 9.93 4.82 3.34
C GLY A 50 10.01 3.35 3.78
N ILE A 51 9.00 2.88 4.53
CA ILE A 51 8.93 1.48 5.00
C ILE A 51 8.88 0.52 3.81
N VAL A 52 7.95 0.74 2.87
CA VAL A 52 7.77 -0.12 1.70
C VAL A 52 9.01 -0.13 0.81
N SER A 53 9.65 1.04 0.64
CA SER A 53 10.90 1.16 -0.12
C SER A 53 12.04 0.38 0.54
N ILE A 54 12.21 0.49 1.85
CA ILE A 54 13.25 -0.27 2.59
C ILE A 54 12.98 -1.76 2.46
N MET A 55 11.73 -2.20 2.66
CA MET A 55 11.37 -3.61 2.51
C MET A 55 11.67 -4.13 1.10
N THR A 56 11.27 -3.38 0.08
CA THR A 56 11.52 -3.75 -1.32
C THR A 56 13.02 -3.80 -1.61
N GLY A 57 13.77 -2.79 -1.17
CA GLY A 57 15.22 -2.73 -1.31
C GLY A 57 15.92 -3.89 -0.60
N LEU A 58 15.45 -4.29 0.59
CA LEU A 58 15.98 -5.46 1.31
C LEU A 58 15.70 -6.76 0.57
N VAL A 59 14.49 -6.95 0.04
CA VAL A 59 14.15 -8.14 -0.75
C VAL A 59 15.04 -8.25 -1.98
N LEU A 60 15.22 -7.13 -2.71
CA LEU A 60 16.10 -7.09 -3.87
C LEU A 60 17.56 -7.32 -3.47
N PHE A 61 18.03 -6.68 -2.40
CA PHE A 61 19.38 -6.85 -1.89
C PHE A 61 19.67 -8.30 -1.55
N LEU A 62 18.83 -8.93 -0.70
CA LEU A 62 18.95 -10.35 -0.37
C LEU A 62 18.87 -11.24 -1.62
N GLY A 63 18.00 -10.88 -2.56
CA GLY A 63 17.89 -11.53 -3.85
C GLY A 63 19.11 -11.32 -4.76
N MET A 64 20.02 -10.39 -4.49
CA MET A 64 21.20 -10.11 -5.34
C MET A 64 22.52 -10.55 -4.70
N ILE A 65 22.56 -10.83 -3.39
CA ILE A 65 23.78 -11.23 -2.66
C ILE A 65 24.42 -12.48 -3.28
N ASP A 66 23.62 -13.49 -3.60
CA ASP A 66 24.11 -14.76 -4.16
C ASP A 66 23.31 -15.14 -5.41
N PRO A 67 23.97 -15.49 -6.55
CA PRO A 67 23.29 -15.90 -7.77
C PRO A 67 22.36 -17.10 -7.57
N LYS A 68 22.71 -18.01 -6.65
CA LYS A 68 21.90 -19.19 -6.30
C LYS A 68 20.66 -18.80 -5.50
N LEU A 69 20.80 -17.87 -4.55
CA LEU A 69 19.69 -17.36 -3.75
C LEU A 69 18.74 -16.51 -4.60
N SER A 70 19.30 -15.73 -5.53
CA SER A 70 18.57 -14.94 -6.53
C SER A 70 17.64 -15.77 -7.40
N ALA A 71 18.19 -16.85 -7.99
CA ALA A 71 17.42 -17.77 -8.81
C ALA A 71 16.32 -18.47 -8.01
N GLY A 72 16.62 -18.88 -6.78
CA GLY A 72 15.62 -19.46 -5.87
C GLY A 72 14.48 -18.49 -5.53
N ALA A 73 14.82 -17.25 -5.19
CA ALA A 73 13.85 -16.21 -4.83
C ALA A 73 12.94 -15.83 -6.00
N THR A 74 13.49 -15.70 -7.21
CA THR A 74 12.71 -15.41 -8.43
C THR A 74 11.78 -16.56 -8.81
N ILE A 75 12.26 -17.81 -8.75
CA ILE A 75 11.41 -18.99 -8.99
C ILE A 75 10.27 -19.05 -7.95
N LEU A 76 10.58 -18.87 -6.66
CA LEU A 76 9.57 -18.84 -5.60
C LEU A 76 8.53 -17.74 -5.83
N LEU A 77 8.96 -16.53 -6.17
CA LEU A 77 8.07 -15.40 -6.46
C LEU A 77 7.10 -15.73 -7.60
N ILE A 78 7.61 -16.31 -8.70
CA ILE A 78 6.79 -16.74 -9.85
C ILE A 78 5.77 -17.80 -9.42
N ILE A 79 6.18 -18.77 -8.60
CA ILE A 79 5.28 -19.81 -8.08
C ILE A 79 4.18 -19.20 -7.20
N LEU A 80 4.53 -18.29 -6.28
CA LEU A 80 3.54 -17.65 -5.42
C LEU A 80 2.55 -16.81 -6.22
N ILE A 81 3.02 -16.05 -7.21
CA ILE A 81 2.14 -15.29 -8.11
C ILE A 81 1.23 -16.24 -8.89
N ALA A 82 1.75 -17.35 -9.40
CA ALA A 82 0.95 -18.34 -10.13
C ALA A 82 -0.12 -19.00 -9.23
N LEU A 83 0.21 -19.31 -7.98
CA LEU A 83 -0.73 -19.86 -6.99
C LEU A 83 -1.81 -18.83 -6.62
N GLU A 84 -1.44 -17.58 -6.39
CA GLU A 84 -2.39 -16.49 -6.09
C GLU A 84 -3.36 -16.27 -7.26
N VAL A 85 -2.84 -16.24 -8.50
CA VAL A 85 -3.66 -16.12 -9.71
C VAL A 85 -4.59 -17.32 -9.86
N ARG A 86 -4.08 -18.55 -9.69
CA ARG A 86 -4.90 -19.77 -9.73
C ARG A 86 -6.01 -19.73 -8.70
N PHE A 87 -5.68 -19.34 -7.47
CA PHE A 87 -6.62 -19.26 -6.38
C PHE A 87 -7.69 -18.18 -6.62
N LYS A 88 -7.30 -16.99 -7.10
CA LYS A 88 -8.24 -15.92 -7.46
C LYS A 88 -9.16 -16.31 -8.62
N VAL A 89 -8.66 -17.05 -9.61
CA VAL A 89 -9.47 -17.58 -10.72
C VAL A 89 -10.47 -18.63 -10.24
N ILE A 90 -10.03 -19.60 -9.43
CA ILE A 90 -10.92 -20.63 -8.86
C ILE A 90 -12.00 -19.97 -8.00
N ARG A 91 -11.61 -19.03 -7.14
CA ARG A 91 -12.53 -18.26 -6.32
C ARG A 91 -13.52 -17.47 -7.19
N GLY A 92 -13.04 -16.73 -8.19
CA GLY A 92 -13.90 -15.95 -9.09
C GLY A 92 -14.89 -16.81 -9.88
N MET A 93 -14.49 -18.02 -10.27
CA MET A 93 -15.37 -19.00 -10.90
C MET A 93 -16.49 -19.48 -9.96
N PHE A 94 -16.17 -19.68 -8.68
CA PHE A 94 -17.12 -20.16 -7.68
C PHE A 94 -18.16 -19.09 -7.28
N TYR A 95 -17.77 -17.80 -7.23
CA TYR A 95 -18.68 -16.69 -6.90
C TYR A 95 -19.55 -16.19 -8.08
N SER A 96 -19.27 -16.61 -9.31
CA SER A 96 -20.13 -16.31 -10.48
C SER A 96 -21.20 -17.38 -10.76
N ALA A 97 -21.19 -18.49 -10.02
CA ALA A 97 -22.09 -19.63 -10.20
C ALA A 97 -23.33 -19.60 -9.28
N GLU A 98 -23.48 -18.53 -8.49
CA GLU A 98 -24.64 -18.24 -7.62
C GLU A 98 -25.32 -16.95 -8.08
#